data_AF-A0A2D0L2H7-F1
#
_entry.id   AF-A0A2D0L2H7-F1
#
_cell.length_a   1.000
_cell.length_b   1.000
_cell.length_c   1.000
_cell.angle_alpha   90.00
_cell.angle_beta   90.00
_cell.angle_gamma   90.00
#
_symmetry.space_group_name_H-M   'P 1'
#
loop_
_entity.id
_entity.type
_entity.pdbx_description
1 polymer ?
#
loop_
_entity_poly.entity_id
_entity_poly.type
_entity_poly.pdbx_seq_one_letter_code
_entity_poly.pdbx_strand_id
1 'polypeptide(L)'
;MNNQFTDIDLCEALSTIFVDNEVDYEEIASVVKYFSIEHAKTVFFEWVAPVCYTNGFTPVPYIWTVFEREQLWEDIQSFHKQRAMAGIVGKIKTKIKLFLLRKYFEDDWKKLQRSLTVLSN
;
A
#
# COMPACT_ATOMS: atom_id res chain seq x y z
N MET A 1 -5.82 9.76 -25.35
CA MET A 1 -6.10 8.39 -24.88
C MET A 1 -6.31 8.51 -23.38
N ASN A 2 -7.51 8.24 -22.88
CA ASN A 2 -7.75 8.25 -21.43
C ASN A 2 -7.03 7.03 -20.86
N ASN A 3 -5.79 7.20 -20.40
CA ASN A 3 -5.13 6.20 -19.58
C ASN A 3 -5.89 6.17 -18.25
N GLN A 4 -6.88 5.30 -18.15
CA GLN A 4 -7.61 5.08 -16.91
C GLN A 4 -6.70 4.25 -16.01
N PHE A 5 -6.15 4.87 -14.98
CA PHE A 5 -5.44 4.14 -13.93
C PHE A 5 -6.38 3.10 -13.30
N THR A 6 -5.80 1.94 -13.02
CA THR A 6 -6.47 0.78 -12.44
C THR A 6 -5.97 0.53 -11.01
N ASP A 7 -6.67 -0.32 -10.28
CA ASP A 7 -6.28 -0.64 -8.91
C ASP A 7 -4.87 -1.27 -8.81
N ILE A 8 -4.40 -1.97 -9.85
CA ILE A 8 -3.03 -2.49 -9.87
C ILE A 8 -1.99 -1.36 -10.00
N ASP A 9 -2.29 -0.30 -10.76
CA ASP A 9 -1.41 0.89 -10.83
C ASP A 9 -1.34 1.59 -9.48
N LEU A 10 -2.48 1.70 -8.79
CA LEU A 10 -2.56 2.29 -7.46
C LEU A 10 -1.79 1.45 -6.43
N CYS A 11 -1.91 0.13 -6.49
CA CYS A 11 -1.16 -0.78 -5.62
C CYS A 11 0.35 -0.67 -5.84
N GLU A 12 0.80 -0.68 -7.10
CA GLU A 12 2.19 -0.52 -7.47
C GLU A 12 2.76 0.79 -6.93
N ALA A 13 2.12 1.92 -7.23
CA ALA A 13 2.56 3.24 -6.75
C ALA A 13 2.66 3.28 -5.22
N LEU A 14 1.62 2.83 -4.50
CA LEU A 14 1.61 2.83 -3.04
C LEU A 14 2.63 1.85 -2.42
N SER A 15 2.99 0.77 -3.12
CA SER A 15 3.97 -0.21 -2.62
C SER A 15 5.38 0.36 -2.50
N THR A 16 5.70 1.40 -3.28
CA THR A 16 7.02 2.06 -3.26
C THR A 16 7.35 2.70 -1.90
N ILE A 17 6.34 2.98 -1.07
CA ILE A 17 6.53 3.44 0.33
C ILE A 17 7.28 2.40 1.19
N PHE A 18 7.25 1.12 0.80
CA PHE A 18 7.82 -0.01 1.55
C PHE A 18 9.16 -0.52 0.97
N VAL A 19 9.72 0.20 0.00
CA VAL A 19 11.03 -0.05 -0.60
C VAL A 19 12.11 0.54 0.32
N ASP A 20 13.30 -0.06 0.34
CA ASP A 20 14.41 0.37 1.22
C ASP A 20 15.18 1.56 0.60
N ASN A 21 14.45 2.66 0.34
CA ASN A 21 14.96 3.91 -0.22
C ASN A 21 14.19 5.13 0.31
N GLU A 22 14.62 6.34 -0.07
CA GLU A 22 13.84 7.55 0.19
C GLU A 22 12.54 7.52 -0.61
N VAL A 23 11.42 7.75 0.08
CA VAL A 23 10.08 7.68 -0.51
C VAL A 23 9.79 8.96 -1.30
N ASP A 24 9.57 8.82 -2.60
CA ASP A 24 9.12 9.90 -3.48
C ASP A 24 7.59 10.06 -3.43
N TYR A 25 7.11 10.88 -2.50
CA TYR A 25 5.68 11.14 -2.33
C TYR A 25 5.05 11.90 -3.50
N GLU A 26 5.82 12.63 -4.28
CA GLU A 26 5.30 13.39 -5.43
C GLU A 26 5.00 12.46 -6.59
N GLU A 27 5.91 11.53 -6.90
CA GLU A 27 5.71 10.49 -7.91
C GLU A 27 4.50 9.61 -7.55
N ILE A 28 4.39 9.18 -6.30
CA ILE A 28 3.22 8.40 -5.83
C ILE A 28 1.94 9.21 -5.97
N ALA A 29 1.95 10.49 -5.57
CA ALA A 29 0.78 11.35 -5.65
C ALA A 29 0.34 11.60 -7.11
N SER A 30 1.26 11.53 -8.08
CA SER A 30 0.97 11.65 -9.50
C SER A 30 0.01 10.56 -10.00
N VAL A 31 0.04 9.35 -9.41
CA VAL A 31 -0.87 8.24 -9.69
C VAL A 31 -2.11 8.32 -8.80
N VAL A 32 -1.93 8.56 -7.49
CA VAL A 32 -3.01 8.52 -6.51
C VAL A 32 -4.09 9.59 -6.77
N LYS A 33 -3.74 10.74 -7.37
CA LYS A 33 -4.69 11.83 -7.68
C LYS A 33 -5.85 11.45 -8.61
N TYR A 34 -5.73 10.33 -9.33
CA TYR A 34 -6.78 9.82 -10.21
C TYR A 34 -7.83 8.97 -9.47
N PHE A 35 -7.66 8.75 -8.16
CA PHE A 35 -8.57 8.00 -7.31
C PHE A 35 -9.16 8.88 -6.21
N SER A 36 -10.28 8.45 -5.61
CA SER A 36 -10.78 9.13 -4.42
C SER A 36 -9.82 8.91 -3.25
N ILE A 37 -9.66 9.92 -2.38
CA ILE A 37 -8.81 9.83 -1.18
C ILE A 37 -9.24 8.65 -0.29
N GLU A 38 -10.54 8.38 -0.19
CA GLU A 38 -11.07 7.26 0.60
C GLU A 38 -10.68 5.90 0.03
N HIS A 39 -10.75 5.74 -1.30
CA HIS A 39 -10.32 4.50 -1.96
C HIS A 39 -8.82 4.29 -1.83
N ALA A 40 -8.02 5.32 -2.13
CA ALA A 40 -6.56 5.26 -1.98
C ALA A 40 -6.13 4.93 -0.55
N LYS A 41 -6.79 5.52 0.46
CA LYS A 41 -6.55 5.21 1.87
C LYS A 41 -6.89 3.76 2.21
N THR A 42 -7.96 3.23 1.64
CA THR A 42 -8.38 1.84 1.82
C THR A 42 -7.36 0.90 1.20
N VAL A 43 -6.95 1.15 -0.05
CA VAL A 43 -5.93 0.35 -0.74
C VAL A 43 -4.60 0.37 0.02
N PHE A 44 -4.13 1.55 0.44
CA PHE A 44 -2.88 1.67 1.19
C PHE A 44 -2.89 0.82 2.47
N PHE A 45 -3.90 1.00 3.33
CA PHE A 45 -3.90 0.36 4.65
C PHE A 45 -4.43 -1.06 4.68
N GLU A 46 -5.34 -1.43 3.78
CA GLU A 46 -6.01 -2.73 3.81
C GLU A 46 -5.53 -3.69 2.74
N TRP A 47 -4.87 -3.23 1.67
CA TRP A 47 -4.40 -4.09 0.59
C TRP A 47 -2.86 -4.14 0.58
N VAL A 48 -2.22 -2.98 0.44
CA VAL A 48 -0.76 -2.88 0.22
C VAL A 48 0.02 -3.09 1.51
N ALA A 49 -0.23 -2.30 2.55
CA ALA A 49 0.49 -2.40 3.83
C ALA A 49 0.54 -3.82 4.42
N PRO A 50 -0.56 -4.60 4.51
CA PRO A 50 -0.49 -5.94 5.10
C PRO A 50 0.32 -6.96 4.30
N VAL A 51 0.57 -6.70 3.02
CA VAL A 51 1.43 -7.50 2.14
C VAL A 51 2.88 -7.00 2.20
N CYS A 52 3.10 -5.68 2.12
CA CYS A 52 4.41 -5.08 1.91
C CYS A 52 5.19 -4.79 3.21
N TYR A 53 4.52 -4.70 4.37
CA TYR A 53 5.17 -4.27 5.63
C TYR A 53 6.34 -5.16 6.07
N THR A 54 6.40 -6.43 5.63
CA THR A 54 7.45 -7.36 6.04
C THR A 54 8.83 -6.90 5.62
N ASN A 55 8.95 -6.07 4.59
CA ASN A 55 10.23 -5.49 4.16
C ASN A 55 10.95 -4.76 5.29
N GLY A 56 10.23 -3.98 6.11
CA GLY A 56 10.82 -3.24 7.23
C GLY A 56 11.26 -4.09 8.43
N PHE A 57 11.01 -5.41 8.41
CA PHE A 57 11.25 -6.30 9.56
C PHE A 57 12.11 -7.54 9.23
N THR A 58 12.61 -7.67 7.98
CA THR A 58 13.52 -8.77 7.62
C THR A 58 14.98 -8.39 7.89
N PRO A 59 15.78 -9.25 8.56
CA PRO A 59 17.21 -9.02 8.68
C PRO A 59 17.90 -9.15 7.30
N VAL A 60 18.46 -8.03 6.85
CA VAL A 60 19.11 -7.72 5.55
C VAL A 60 20.35 -8.62 5.30
N PRO A 61 20.76 -8.95 4.04
CA PRO A 61 20.61 -8.12 2.85
C PRO A 61 20.01 -8.79 1.61
N TYR A 62 18.87 -8.26 1.16
CA TYR A 62 18.70 -7.95 -0.24
C TYR A 62 18.16 -6.53 -0.32
N ILE A 63 18.76 -5.69 -1.17
CA ILE A 63 18.24 -4.35 -1.42
C ILE A 63 16.87 -4.55 -2.06
N TRP A 64 15.80 -4.20 -1.35
CA TRP A 64 14.45 -4.25 -1.88
C TRP A 64 14.24 -3.01 -2.73
N THR A 65 14.63 -3.07 -4.01
CA THR A 65 14.61 -1.91 -4.91
C THR A 65 13.25 -1.66 -5.56
N VAL A 66 12.42 -2.70 -5.71
CA VAL A 66 11.11 -2.59 -6.38
C VAL A 66 10.24 -3.81 -6.05
N PHE A 67 8.92 -3.65 -6.03
CA PHE A 67 7.97 -4.76 -6.07
C PHE A 67 7.65 -5.10 -7.52
N GLU A 68 7.72 -6.38 -7.87
CA GLU A 68 7.25 -6.84 -9.18
C GLU A 68 5.71 -6.72 -9.20
N ARG A 69 5.18 -6.04 -10.23
CA ARG A 69 3.80 -5.53 -10.24
C ARG A 69 2.77 -6.66 -10.25
N GLU A 70 2.97 -7.66 -11.09
CA GLU A 70 2.09 -8.81 -11.23
C GLU A 70 2.11 -9.67 -9.95
N GLN A 71 3.29 -9.93 -9.40
CA GLN A 71 3.47 -10.67 -8.14
C GLN A 71 2.84 -9.93 -6.95
N LEU A 72 3.03 -8.61 -6.85
CA LEU A 72 2.38 -7.78 -5.85
C LEU A 72 0.85 -7.93 -5.92
N TRP A 73 0.31 -7.88 -7.13
CA TRP A 73 -1.12 -8.03 -7.35
C TRP A 73 -1.63 -9.43 -6.98
N GLU A 74 -0.88 -10.47 -7.32
CA GLU A 74 -1.19 -11.85 -6.90
C GLU A 74 -1.16 -12.02 -5.38
N ASP A 75 -0.18 -11.44 -4.70
CA ASP A 75 -0.03 -11.50 -3.25
C ASP A 75 -1.17 -10.77 -2.53
N ILE A 76 -1.59 -9.60 -3.04
CA ILE A 76 -2.76 -8.86 -2.55
C ILE A 76 -4.02 -9.71 -2.71
N GLN A 77 -4.25 -10.30 -3.89
CA GLN A 77 -5.40 -11.18 -4.11
C GLN A 77 -5.37 -12.41 -3.20
N SER A 78 -4.20 -13.00 -2.98
CA SER A 78 -4.01 -14.12 -2.06
C SER A 78 -4.34 -13.72 -0.62
N PHE A 79 -3.87 -12.56 -0.17
CA PHE A 79 -4.21 -12.01 1.14
C PHE A 79 -5.73 -11.81 1.31
N HIS A 80 -6.42 -11.27 0.30
CA HIS A 80 -7.87 -11.13 0.33
C HIS A 80 -8.60 -12.47 0.42
N LYS A 81 -8.19 -13.46 -0.38
CA LYS A 81 -8.75 -14.82 -0.34
C LYS A 81 -8.56 -15.45 1.05
N GLN A 82 -7.37 -15.37 1.61
CA GLN A 82 -7.07 -15.87 2.95
C GLN A 82 -7.92 -15.17 4.03
N ARG A 83 -8.07 -13.84 3.95
CA ARG A 83 -8.92 -13.05 4.86
C ARG A 83 -10.40 -13.45 4.76
N ALA A 84 -10.90 -13.73 3.55
CA ALA A 84 -12.28 -14.16 3.32
C ALA A 84 -12.55 -15.55 3.90
N MET A 85 -11.60 -16.47 3.77
CA MET A 85 -11.68 -17.84 4.28
C MET A 85 -11.36 -17.97 5.78
N ALA A 86 -10.87 -16.91 6.41
CA ALA A 86 -10.46 -16.95 7.82
C ALA A 86 -11.64 -17.21 8.78
N GLY A 87 -11.43 -18.11 9.73
CA GLY A 87 -12.31 -18.28 10.89
C GLY A 87 -12.27 -17.07 11.84
N ILE A 88 -13.08 -17.09 12.90
CA ILE A 88 -13.26 -15.96 13.83
C ILE A 88 -11.91 -15.47 14.41
N VAL A 89 -11.08 -16.38 14.91
CA VAL A 89 -9.75 -16.05 15.46
C VAL A 89 -8.86 -15.40 14.41
N GLY A 90 -8.88 -15.91 13.18
CA GLY A 90 -8.13 -15.32 12.06
C GLY A 90 -8.59 -13.91 11.74
N LYS A 91 -9.90 -13.67 11.70
CA LYS A 91 -10.48 -12.33 11.48
C LYS A 91 -10.07 -11.34 12.57
N ILE A 92 -10.03 -11.76 13.84
CA ILE A 92 -9.56 -10.92 14.96
C ILE A 92 -8.08 -10.59 14.78
N LYS A 93 -7.23 -11.59 14.49
CA LYS A 93 -5.79 -11.38 14.23
C LYS A 93 -5.57 -10.39 13.08
N THR A 94 -6.30 -10.54 11.98
CA THR A 94 -6.22 -9.61 10.84
C THR A 94 -6.63 -8.19 11.24
N LYS A 95 -7.72 -8.02 12.01
CA LYS A 95 -8.14 -6.69 12.48
C LYS A 95 -7.06 -6.03 13.34
N ILE A 96 -6.44 -6.77 14.27
CA ILE A 96 -5.35 -6.26 15.11
C ILE A 96 -4.16 -5.86 14.25
N LYS A 97 -3.75 -6.72 13.29
CA LYS A 97 -2.66 -6.41 12.36
C LYS A 97 -2.94 -5.13 11.56
N LEU A 98 -4.12 -5.02 10.95
CA LEU A 98 -4.49 -3.83 10.18
C LEU A 98 -4.52 -2.56 11.04
N PHE A 99 -4.98 -2.67 12.29
CA PHE A 99 -4.94 -1.55 13.24
C PHE A 99 -3.50 -1.11 13.55
N LEU A 100 -2.60 -2.06 13.82
CA LEU A 100 -1.19 -1.75 14.08
C LEU A 100 -0.49 -1.14 12.87
N LEU A 101 -0.71 -1.70 11.67
CA LEU A 101 -0.16 -1.15 10.43
C LEU A 101 -0.70 0.25 10.13
N ARG A 102 -2.00 0.48 10.37
CA ARG A 102 -2.58 1.81 10.22
C ARG A 102 -1.90 2.84 11.12
N LYS A 103 -1.62 2.47 12.36
CA LYS A 103 -0.91 3.34 13.31
C LYS A 103 0.55 3.55 12.91
N TYR A 104 1.23 2.51 12.45
CA TYR A 104 2.64 2.57 12.09
C TYR A 104 2.89 3.43 10.85
N PHE A 105 2.08 3.26 9.79
CA PHE A 105 2.22 3.97 8.52
C PHE A 105 1.34 5.23 8.42
N GLU A 106 0.85 5.75 9.55
CA GLU A 106 0.00 6.95 9.55
C GLU A 106 0.75 8.19 9.05
N ASP A 107 2.04 8.30 9.41
CA ASP A 107 2.86 9.44 9.04
C ASP A 107 3.21 9.45 7.55
N ASP A 108 3.45 8.29 6.94
CA ASP A 108 3.68 8.17 5.50
C ASP A 108 2.40 8.51 4.72
N TRP A 109 1.23 8.07 5.21
CA TRP A 109 -0.05 8.51 4.65
C TRP A 109 -0.23 10.03 4.73
N LYS A 110 0.11 10.66 5.87
CA LYS A 110 0.03 12.13 6.02
C LYS A 110 0.97 12.86 5.05
N LYS A 111 2.19 12.35 4.83
CA LYS A 111 3.14 12.92 3.84
C LYS A 111 2.54 12.85 2.44
N LEU A 112 2.02 11.68 2.03
CA LEU A 112 1.35 11.51 0.75
C LEU A 112 0.15 12.46 0.57
N GLN A 113 -0.69 12.62 1.61
CA GLN A 113 -1.83 13.55 1.56
C GLN A 113 -1.41 15.01 1.33
N ARG A 114 -0.26 15.43 1.88
CA ARG A 114 0.27 16.78 1.64
C ARG A 114 0.67 16.94 0.18
N SER A 115 1.38 15.97 -0.40
CA SER A 115 1.77 15.99 -1.82
C SER A 115 0.56 16.03 -2.77
N LEU A 116 -0.52 15.29 -2.45
CA LEU A 116 -1.78 15.36 -3.19
C LEU A 116 -2.42 16.75 -3.17
N THR A 117 -2.31 17.47 -2.04
CA THR A 117 -2.87 18.82 -1.90
C THR A 117 -2.09 19.82 -2.74
N VAL A 118 -0.77 19.67 -2.84
CA VAL A 118 0.09 20.52 -3.68
C VAL A 118 -0.23 20.32 -5.17
N LEU A 119 -0.43 19.09 -5.62
CA LEU A 119 -0.75 18.78 -7.03
C LEU A 119 -2.17 19.17 -7.47
N SER A 120 -3.05 19.51 -6.54
CA SER A 120 -4.44 19.90 -6.82
C SER A 120 -4.63 21.42 -6.90
N ASN A 121 -3.60 22.21 -6.57
CA ASN A 121 -3.55 23.67 -6.69
C ASN A 121 -2.82 24.07 -7.98
#